data_AF-A0A7Y2KVP6-F1
#
_entry.id   AF-A0A7Y2KVP6-F1
#
_cell.length_a   1.000
_cell.length_b   1.000
_cell.length_c   1.000
_cell.angle_alpha   90.00
_cell.angle_beta   90.00
_cell.angle_gamma   90.00
#
_symmetry.space_group_name_H-M   'P 1'
#
loop_
_entity.id
_entity.type
_entity.pdbx_description
1 polymer ?
#
loop_
_entity_poly.entity_id
_entity_poly.type
_entity_poly.pdbx_seq_one_letter_code
_entity_poly.pdbx_strand_id
1 'polypeptide(L)'
;MPVYDANAGLFFYAASLSGPGGKSIGVQSFAFDERTRNIYTLQLNGVSNDNMSTINRFSLDGEIQQNSAGYSTPVSSEVGHQGLGLEYLEGSAFRLWTTGHANSRQAVRYSYTDGGPLADIEVYTLFGSDFKSNTSCTPTISHGQSLLVAYGTRTGGTNTTVRIWRLADVVDGGPGDYSGSWLYEWDTQGLVDSDHPTQGIASDGQVVWLLAGNNNINLGKRLQEYTIEGTLISSDEDFQTGRRQALLDGAGVVYEPEGLAVLGNGPGLTLCVGVISGDLGTRFARIYGIGMKNSLYASTIFLDGNRRGAITSSTSAGRQFLSIRGDIDGAHGAGINLYGAGDSGYPNKVGIVAGGVTSTVGTFARVGNSLNLESTSGELRLDALAGTAVRLRVDGVTGLAVSTDTTITYKNFRPVNANAFTCGSSSHPWSGGATQVAFTVTSDIRAKQDVEAPTDQILDAVEETGIVTYRLINRVEDKGDNARHHAGVIAQQLEECFERNGVDPFKLGVLGKDVWEAKEAVYDDDGTLLEPALEAGDIYNVRLTEFLALKCAALSRNLKRLEERLAALETK
;
A
#
# COMPACT_ATOMS: atom_id res chain seq x y z
N MET A 1 14.73 13.90 -17.00
CA MET A 1 14.56 15.27 -17.52
C MET A 1 13.99 16.10 -16.38
N PRO A 2 14.71 17.10 -15.84
CA PRO A 2 14.15 17.95 -14.80
C PRO A 2 13.05 18.84 -15.41
N VAL A 3 11.99 19.02 -14.65
CA VAL A 3 10.71 19.62 -15.05
C VAL A 3 10.61 20.99 -14.41
N TYR A 4 10.89 22.07 -15.15
CA TYR A 4 10.43 23.45 -14.89
C TYR A 4 10.45 24.13 -16.29
N ASP A 5 9.39 24.73 -16.85
CA ASP A 5 8.44 25.69 -16.30
C ASP A 5 7.05 25.57 -16.99
N ALA A 6 5.99 25.46 -16.18
CA ALA A 6 4.60 25.74 -16.55
C ALA A 6 3.80 26.36 -15.39
N ASN A 7 4.41 26.56 -14.21
CA ASN A 7 3.71 26.78 -12.94
C ASN A 7 4.24 27.95 -12.08
N ALA A 8 5.24 28.72 -12.53
CA ALA A 8 5.68 29.90 -11.79
C ALA A 8 4.75 31.10 -12.06
N GLY A 9 3.95 31.48 -11.06
CA GLY A 9 3.02 32.60 -11.16
C GLY A 9 3.57 33.86 -10.51
N LEU A 10 3.30 35.04 -11.09
CA LEU A 10 3.50 36.30 -10.38
C LEU A 10 2.59 36.32 -9.16
N PHE A 11 3.19 36.34 -7.98
CA PHE A 11 2.48 36.29 -6.69
C PHE A 11 2.26 37.68 -6.11
N PHE A 12 3.29 38.55 -6.17
CA PHE A 12 3.24 39.88 -5.58
C PHE A 12 4.14 40.87 -6.33
N TYR A 13 3.75 42.14 -6.35
CA TYR A 13 4.49 43.26 -6.91
C TYR A 13 4.42 44.47 -5.96
N ALA A 14 5.58 44.89 -5.43
CA ALA A 14 5.71 46.10 -4.63
C ALA A 14 5.68 47.35 -5.53
N ALA A 15 4.49 47.93 -5.66
CA ALA A 15 4.20 49.11 -6.46
C ALA A 15 4.74 50.41 -5.87
N SER A 16 4.98 50.48 -4.55
CA SER A 16 5.74 51.55 -3.91
C SER A 16 6.31 51.08 -2.58
N LEU A 17 7.50 51.57 -2.26
CA LEU A 17 8.17 51.37 -0.97
C LEU A 17 8.17 52.73 -0.28
N SER A 18 7.44 52.84 0.82
CA SER A 18 7.15 54.12 1.50
C SER A 18 8.25 54.52 2.49
N GLY A 19 9.12 53.57 2.86
CA GLY A 19 10.25 53.82 3.76
C GLY A 19 11.45 54.55 3.12
N PRO A 20 12.41 55.00 3.93
CA PRO A 20 13.66 55.61 3.45
C PRO A 20 14.38 54.74 2.41
N GLY A 21 14.78 55.36 1.29
CA GLY A 21 15.38 54.68 0.13
C GLY A 21 14.45 54.50 -1.08
N GLY A 22 13.12 54.42 -0.87
CA GLY A 22 12.12 54.39 -1.94
C GLY A 22 12.35 53.30 -3.01
N LYS A 23 11.85 53.45 -4.24
CA LYS A 23 12.07 52.47 -5.33
C LYS A 23 13.50 52.40 -5.89
N SER A 24 14.42 53.21 -5.38
CA SER A 24 15.69 53.51 -6.05
C SER A 24 16.61 52.30 -6.17
N ILE A 25 16.65 51.49 -5.11
CA ILE A 25 17.61 50.38 -4.94
C ILE A 25 16.93 49.01 -5.08
N GLY A 26 15.65 48.88 -4.70
CA GLY A 26 14.91 47.61 -4.71
C GLY A 26 14.84 46.92 -3.34
N VAL A 27 14.19 45.76 -3.32
CA VAL A 27 14.07 44.85 -2.17
C VAL A 27 15.29 43.90 -2.18
N GLN A 28 15.75 43.49 -1.00
CA GLN A 28 16.87 42.55 -0.81
C GLN A 28 16.40 41.18 -0.28
N SER A 29 15.29 41.16 0.46
CA SER A 29 14.71 39.94 0.98
C SER A 29 13.26 40.16 1.40
N PHE A 30 12.54 39.09 1.73
CA PHE A 30 11.16 39.14 2.17
C PHE A 30 10.79 37.94 3.05
N ALA A 31 9.76 38.12 3.86
CA ALA A 31 9.19 37.09 4.72
C ALA A 31 7.66 37.22 4.78
N PHE A 32 7.01 36.12 5.13
CA PHE A 32 5.55 36.05 5.26
C PHE A 32 5.16 35.88 6.72
N ASP A 33 4.17 36.66 7.15
CA ASP A 33 3.39 36.39 8.35
C ASP A 33 2.04 35.83 7.92
N GLU A 34 1.91 34.51 7.99
CA GLU A 34 0.70 33.79 7.60
C GLU A 34 -0.40 33.93 8.66
N ARG A 35 -0.05 34.20 9.92
CA ARG A 35 -1.03 34.36 11.02
C ARG A 35 -1.78 35.67 10.89
N THR A 36 -1.08 36.75 10.57
CA THR A 36 -1.67 38.09 10.39
C THR A 36 -1.88 38.48 8.93
N ARG A 37 -1.51 37.58 7.99
CA ARG A 37 -1.66 37.75 6.54
C ARG A 37 -0.92 38.98 6.01
N ASN A 38 0.35 39.12 6.38
CA ASN A 38 1.22 40.22 5.93
C ASN A 38 2.46 39.70 5.20
N ILE A 39 2.99 40.54 4.31
CA ILE A 39 4.31 40.38 3.67
C ILE A 39 5.22 41.46 4.22
N TYR A 40 6.42 41.08 4.65
CA TYR A 40 7.46 42.01 5.05
C TYR A 40 8.60 41.96 4.04
N THR A 41 9.11 43.11 3.62
CA THR A 41 10.26 43.20 2.71
C THR A 41 11.38 44.00 3.35
N LEU A 42 12.60 43.50 3.20
CA LEU A 42 13.84 44.17 3.60
C LEU A 42 14.37 44.98 2.43
N GLN A 43 14.74 46.23 2.67
CA GLN A 43 15.25 47.12 1.64
C GLN A 43 16.40 47.97 2.17
N LEU A 44 17.43 48.17 1.36
CA LEU A 44 18.50 49.14 1.61
C LEU A 44 17.98 50.59 1.68
N ASN A 45 18.45 51.32 2.70
CA ASN A 45 18.21 52.74 2.82
C ASN A 45 19.06 53.53 1.81
N GLY A 46 18.45 54.00 0.73
CA GLY A 46 19.12 54.71 -0.36
C GLY A 46 19.61 56.14 -0.07
N VAL A 47 19.81 56.50 1.21
CA VAL A 47 20.30 57.80 1.65
C VAL A 47 21.81 57.76 2.01
N SER A 48 22.40 56.58 2.22
CA SER A 48 23.85 56.39 2.42
C SER A 48 24.30 55.00 1.95
N ASN A 49 25.57 54.85 1.55
CA ASN A 49 26.21 53.57 1.21
C ASN A 49 26.42 52.65 2.44
N ASP A 50 25.62 52.82 3.48
CA ASP A 50 25.88 52.30 4.82
C ASP A 50 25.05 51.04 5.10
N ASN A 51 24.67 50.26 4.09
CA ASN A 51 24.09 48.91 4.20
C ASN A 51 22.95 48.67 5.24
N MET A 52 22.37 49.73 5.79
CA MET A 52 21.28 49.68 6.75
C MET A 52 19.94 49.51 6.04
N SER A 53 19.01 48.84 6.69
CA SER A 53 17.75 48.46 6.06
C SER A 53 16.50 49.03 6.70
N THR A 54 15.48 49.16 5.86
CA THR A 54 14.10 49.46 6.22
C THR A 54 13.22 48.24 5.96
N ILE A 55 12.28 47.97 6.87
CA ILE A 55 11.21 46.99 6.68
C ILE A 55 9.98 47.70 6.15
N ASN A 56 9.41 47.19 5.06
CA ASN A 56 8.10 47.60 4.56
C ASN A 56 7.12 46.44 4.75
N ARG A 57 5.87 46.76 5.09
CA ARG A 57 4.75 45.82 5.27
C ARG A 57 3.75 45.99 4.12
N PHE A 58 3.22 44.86 3.65
CA PHE A 58 2.16 44.75 2.67
C PHE A 58 1.13 43.70 3.11
N SER A 59 -0.05 43.68 2.49
CA SER A 59 -1.05 42.65 2.76
C SER A 59 -0.75 41.40 1.93
N LEU A 60 -0.87 40.22 2.54
CA LEU A 60 -0.82 38.94 1.83
C LEU A 60 -2.14 38.64 1.09
N ASP A 61 -3.24 39.25 1.54
CA ASP A 61 -4.59 39.12 0.96
C ASP A 61 -4.95 40.28 0.02
N GLY A 62 -4.00 41.17 -0.25
CA GLY A 62 -4.22 42.31 -1.15
C GLY A 62 -4.16 41.92 -2.63
N GLU A 63 -4.39 42.91 -3.48
CA GLU A 63 -4.13 42.79 -4.93
C GLU A 63 -2.66 42.40 -5.19
N ILE A 64 -2.36 41.85 -6.36
CA ILE A 64 -0.96 41.49 -6.71
C ILE A 64 -0.05 42.72 -6.63
N GLN A 65 -0.51 43.86 -7.12
CA GLN A 65 0.23 45.12 -7.13
C GLN A 65 -0.19 46.01 -5.95
N GLN A 66 0.73 46.27 -5.01
CA GLN A 66 0.42 47.01 -3.78
C GLN A 66 1.43 48.10 -3.45
N ASN A 67 0.94 49.19 -2.87
CA ASN A 67 1.77 50.16 -2.15
C ASN A 67 2.02 49.66 -0.73
N SER A 68 3.18 50.00 -0.15
CA SER A 68 3.48 49.64 1.24
C SER A 68 2.44 50.21 2.20
N ALA A 69 1.90 49.34 3.04
CA ALA A 69 0.88 49.65 4.05
C ALA A 69 1.49 50.21 5.36
N GLY A 70 2.77 49.94 5.60
CA GLY A 70 3.52 50.38 6.78
C GLY A 70 5.01 50.19 6.58
N TYR A 71 5.84 50.93 7.31
CA TYR A 71 7.30 50.82 7.23
C TYR A 71 7.96 51.18 8.56
N SER A 72 9.18 50.69 8.80
CA SER A 72 9.96 51.04 9.98
C SER A 72 10.67 52.38 9.82
N THR A 73 10.70 53.21 10.87
CA THR A 73 11.46 54.47 10.88
C THR A 73 11.73 54.96 12.32
N PRO A 74 12.90 55.54 12.63
CA PRO A 74 14.08 55.71 11.77
C PRO A 74 14.78 54.37 11.47
N VAL A 75 15.73 54.42 10.53
CA VAL A 75 16.58 53.28 10.18
C VAL A 75 17.53 52.96 11.34
N SER A 76 17.75 51.66 11.60
CA SER A 76 18.62 51.18 12.67
C SER A 76 20.07 50.96 12.19
N SER A 77 21.04 51.34 13.01
CA SER A 77 22.48 51.09 12.76
C SER A 77 22.89 49.64 12.99
N GLU A 78 22.01 48.79 13.52
CA GLU A 78 22.30 47.38 13.84
C GLU A 78 21.78 46.42 12.77
N VAL A 79 20.77 46.83 11.99
CA VAL A 79 20.04 45.96 11.05
C VAL A 79 20.61 46.07 9.64
N GLY A 80 21.23 44.98 9.19
CA GLY A 80 21.84 44.87 7.86
C GLY A 80 20.84 44.51 6.77
N HIS A 81 21.36 44.15 5.59
CA HIS A 81 20.57 44.09 4.34
C HIS A 81 20.39 42.70 3.72
N GLN A 82 20.84 41.65 4.40
CA GLN A 82 20.77 40.28 3.88
C GLN A 82 19.87 39.41 4.74
N GLY A 83 19.01 38.63 4.07
CA GLY A 83 18.08 37.67 4.67
C GLY A 83 16.95 38.33 5.46
N LEU A 84 15.76 37.75 5.41
CA LEU A 84 14.65 38.13 6.26
C LEU A 84 13.90 36.87 6.71
N GLY A 85 14.09 36.50 7.98
CA GLY A 85 13.34 35.44 8.63
C GLY A 85 12.24 35.99 9.53
N LEU A 86 11.16 35.24 9.71
CA LEU A 86 10.08 35.57 10.64
C LEU A 86 9.89 34.44 11.64
N GLU A 87 10.02 34.79 12.91
CA GLU A 87 9.80 33.92 14.06
C GLU A 87 8.48 34.29 14.71
N TYR A 88 7.60 33.32 14.86
CA TYR A 88 6.36 33.49 15.58
C TYR A 88 6.55 33.38 17.10
N LEU A 89 5.94 34.30 17.83
CA LEU A 89 5.81 34.25 19.28
C LEU A 89 4.39 33.80 19.67
N GLU A 90 4.06 33.91 20.95
CA GLU A 90 2.71 33.64 21.47
C GLU A 90 1.66 34.58 20.84
N GLY A 91 0.51 34.03 20.48
CA GLY A 91 -0.56 34.77 19.81
C GLY A 91 -0.18 35.27 18.42
N SER A 92 -0.38 36.57 18.17
CA SER A 92 -0.06 37.25 16.91
C SER A 92 1.27 38.00 16.94
N ALA A 93 2.05 37.87 18.01
CA ALA A 93 3.36 38.52 18.10
C ALA A 93 4.40 37.74 17.27
N PHE A 94 5.40 38.46 16.76
CA PHE A 94 6.49 37.88 15.98
C PHE A 94 7.78 38.70 16.15
N ARG A 95 8.89 38.13 15.71
CA ARG A 95 10.21 38.76 15.62
C ARG A 95 10.76 38.57 14.22
N LEU A 96 11.49 39.56 13.72
CA LEU A 96 12.19 39.47 12.44
C LEU A 96 13.67 39.18 12.67
N TRP A 97 14.26 38.45 11.73
CA TRP A 97 15.68 38.08 11.72
C TRP A 97 16.34 38.55 10.43
N THR A 98 17.47 39.23 10.53
CA THR A 98 18.29 39.62 9.38
C THR A 98 19.76 39.48 9.72
N THR A 99 20.63 39.73 8.75
CA THR A 99 22.05 39.99 9.03
C THR A 99 22.25 41.26 9.83
N GLY A 100 23.29 41.28 10.67
CA GLY A 100 23.77 42.44 11.39
C GLY A 100 24.52 43.42 10.48
N HIS A 101 24.33 44.71 10.71
CA HIS A 101 24.94 45.76 9.90
C HIS A 101 26.46 45.88 10.13
N ALA A 102 26.90 46.06 11.38
CA ALA A 102 28.30 46.35 11.70
C ALA A 102 29.25 45.15 11.49
N ASN A 103 28.71 43.93 11.61
CA ASN A 103 29.46 42.69 11.41
C ASN A 103 28.50 41.67 10.84
N SER A 104 28.66 41.36 9.55
CA SER A 104 27.69 40.51 8.89
C SER A 104 27.59 39.14 9.55
N ARG A 105 28.65 38.63 10.24
CA ARG A 105 28.68 37.26 10.79
C ARG A 105 27.59 36.99 11.82
N GLN A 106 26.94 38.06 12.25
CA GLN A 106 25.89 38.07 13.24
C GLN A 106 24.54 38.12 12.54
N ALA A 107 23.58 37.36 13.06
CA ALA A 107 22.18 37.62 12.81
C ALA A 107 21.66 38.56 13.90
N VAL A 108 20.72 39.42 13.54
CA VAL A 108 20.00 40.30 14.46
C VAL A 108 18.53 39.95 14.46
N ARG A 109 17.96 39.86 15.66
CA ARG A 109 16.55 39.58 15.91
C ARG A 109 15.91 40.81 16.54
N TYR A 110 14.74 41.24 16.08
CA TYR A 110 14.15 42.50 16.54
C TYR A 110 12.62 42.57 16.39
N SER A 111 12.02 43.52 17.10
CA SER A 111 10.61 43.92 16.99
C SER A 111 10.40 44.89 15.82
N TYR A 112 9.29 44.71 15.12
CA TYR A 112 8.80 45.66 14.10
C TYR A 112 7.53 46.37 14.57
N THR A 113 7.39 47.65 14.22
CA THR A 113 6.15 48.42 14.41
C THR A 113 6.01 49.43 13.27
N ASP A 114 4.81 49.53 12.70
CA ASP A 114 4.48 50.50 11.64
C ASP A 114 4.79 51.94 12.12
N GLY A 115 5.62 52.66 11.36
CA GLY A 115 6.00 54.04 11.66
C GLY A 115 6.95 54.21 12.86
N GLY A 116 7.37 53.11 13.48
CA GLY A 116 8.23 53.11 14.67
C GLY A 116 9.65 52.58 14.40
N PRO A 117 10.59 52.81 15.34
CA PRO A 117 11.94 52.27 15.25
C PRO A 117 11.91 50.74 15.33
N LEU A 118 12.90 50.09 14.71
CA LEU A 118 13.19 48.69 15.00
C LEU A 118 13.69 48.61 16.45
N ALA A 119 13.00 47.83 17.28
CA ALA A 119 13.18 47.81 18.73
C ALA A 119 13.61 46.43 19.24
N ASP A 120 14.01 46.37 20.52
CA ASP A 120 14.40 45.12 21.21
C ASP A 120 15.41 44.29 20.40
N ILE A 121 16.45 44.95 19.92
CA ILE A 121 17.42 44.36 19.01
C ILE A 121 18.33 43.42 19.82
N GLU A 122 18.40 42.18 19.38
CA GLU A 122 19.21 41.11 19.93
C GLU A 122 20.21 40.63 18.86
N VAL A 123 21.46 40.37 19.26
CA VAL A 123 22.55 40.03 18.34
C VAL A 123 23.07 38.62 18.62
N TYR A 124 23.17 37.81 17.57
CA TYR A 124 23.57 36.41 17.64
C TYR A 124 24.74 36.17 16.68
N THR A 125 25.92 35.84 17.19
CA THR A 125 27.07 35.47 16.33
C THR A 125 26.87 34.05 15.83
N LEU A 126 26.59 33.87 14.54
CA LEU A 126 26.33 32.56 13.93
C LEU A 126 27.56 32.00 13.21
N PHE A 127 28.49 32.88 12.82
CA PHE A 127 29.72 32.52 12.13
C PHE A 127 30.93 33.13 12.83
N GLY A 128 32.00 32.34 12.96
CA GLY A 128 33.21 32.73 13.68
C GLY A 128 34.16 33.57 12.81
N SER A 129 35.34 33.87 13.34
CA SER A 129 36.40 34.60 12.61
C SER A 129 36.93 33.86 11.38
N ASP A 130 36.67 32.56 11.28
CA ASP A 130 36.93 31.71 10.12
C ASP A 130 36.01 32.02 8.92
N PHE A 131 35.02 32.91 9.09
CA PHE A 131 34.13 33.42 8.05
C PHE A 131 34.33 34.91 7.77
N LYS A 132 34.01 35.31 6.53
CA LYS A 132 34.10 36.71 6.07
C LYS A 132 33.10 37.59 6.81
N SER A 133 33.58 38.75 7.30
CA SER A 133 32.80 39.73 8.08
C SER A 133 31.79 40.54 7.28
N ASN A 134 31.78 40.43 5.95
CA ASN A 134 30.99 41.28 5.03
C ASN A 134 29.98 40.50 4.17
N THR A 135 30.01 39.17 4.21
CA THR A 135 29.24 38.28 3.31
C THR A 135 28.70 37.03 4.01
N SER A 136 29.01 36.86 5.28
CA SER A 136 28.39 35.88 6.18
C SER A 136 27.77 36.72 7.26
N CYS A 137 26.50 36.60 7.66
CA CYS A 137 25.53 35.56 7.38
C CYS A 137 24.40 36.03 6.45
N THR A 138 23.45 35.13 6.18
CA THR A 138 22.13 35.44 5.63
C THR A 138 21.16 34.47 6.29
N PRO A 139 20.36 34.90 7.29
CA PRO A 139 19.51 34.01 8.06
C PRO A 139 18.12 33.87 7.45
N THR A 140 17.50 32.72 7.72
CA THR A 140 16.08 32.45 7.48
C THR A 140 15.53 31.55 8.58
N ILE A 141 14.23 31.66 8.86
CA ILE A 141 13.52 30.79 9.78
C ILE A 141 12.73 29.78 8.96
N SER A 142 12.86 28.49 9.28
CA SER A 142 12.09 27.46 8.58
C SER A 142 10.58 27.71 8.69
N HIS A 143 9.80 27.42 7.66
CA HIS A 143 8.34 27.59 7.67
C HIS A 143 7.68 26.93 8.91
N GLY A 144 8.13 25.73 9.28
CA GLY A 144 7.65 25.01 10.47
C GLY A 144 8.12 25.57 11.83
N GLN A 145 8.86 26.68 11.86
CA GLN A 145 9.35 27.37 13.07
C GLN A 145 10.26 26.53 13.98
N SER A 146 10.92 25.50 13.43
CA SER A 146 11.77 24.60 14.21
C SER A 146 13.26 24.91 14.06
N LEU A 147 13.67 25.49 12.93
CA LEU A 147 15.08 25.71 12.58
C LEU A 147 15.38 27.18 12.27
N LEU A 148 16.54 27.61 12.74
CA LEU A 148 17.27 28.77 12.21
C LEU A 148 18.29 28.23 11.20
N VAL A 149 18.23 28.71 9.97
CA VAL A 149 19.15 28.32 8.90
C VAL A 149 19.86 29.56 8.41
N ALA A 150 21.17 29.49 8.25
CA ALA A 150 21.93 30.60 7.69
C ALA A 150 23.10 30.10 6.85
N TYR A 151 23.53 30.90 5.89
CA TYR A 151 24.77 30.64 5.16
C TYR A 151 25.82 31.71 5.40
N GLY A 152 27.06 31.34 5.15
CA GLY A 152 28.23 32.22 5.19
C GLY A 152 29.31 31.77 4.22
N THR A 153 30.32 32.61 4.04
CA THR A 153 31.50 32.31 3.20
C THR A 153 32.75 32.24 4.05
N ARG A 154 33.45 31.10 4.01
CA ARG A 154 34.72 30.91 4.73
C ARG A 154 35.79 31.89 4.24
N THR A 155 36.64 32.33 5.16
CA THR A 155 37.82 33.16 4.85
C THR A 155 38.77 32.37 3.95
N GLY A 156 39.21 32.98 2.84
CA GLY A 156 40.08 32.33 1.84
C GLY A 156 39.37 31.43 0.83
N GLY A 157 38.05 31.22 0.95
CA GLY A 157 37.23 30.47 0.00
C GLY A 157 36.18 31.32 -0.71
N THR A 158 35.52 30.70 -1.69
CA THR A 158 34.35 31.25 -2.41
C THR A 158 33.09 30.43 -2.22
N ASN A 159 33.19 29.20 -1.73
CA ASN A 159 32.03 28.35 -1.48
C ASN A 159 31.16 28.91 -0.34
N THR A 160 29.86 28.71 -0.49
CA THR A 160 28.87 28.98 0.56
C THR A 160 28.82 27.77 1.49
N THR A 161 28.95 28.02 2.79
CA THR A 161 28.73 27.06 3.87
C THR A 161 27.40 27.35 4.53
N VAL A 162 26.55 26.34 4.66
CA VAL A 162 25.27 26.43 5.38
C VAL A 162 25.45 25.87 6.78
N ARG A 163 24.84 26.55 7.76
CA ARG A 163 24.70 26.08 9.13
C ARG A 163 23.24 26.09 9.55
N ILE A 164 22.88 25.11 10.37
CA ILE A 164 21.51 24.90 10.84
C ILE A 164 21.53 24.75 12.35
N TRP A 165 20.62 25.43 13.03
CA TRP A 165 20.39 25.34 14.47
C TRP A 165 18.94 24.99 14.74
N ARG A 166 18.67 24.37 15.89
CA ARG A 166 17.33 24.40 16.46
C ARG A 166 17.02 25.82 16.88
N LEU A 167 15.90 26.36 16.42
CA LEU A 167 15.51 27.74 16.71
C LEU A 167 15.35 27.98 18.21
N ALA A 168 14.66 27.06 18.90
CA ALA A 168 14.45 27.14 20.34
C ALA A 168 15.77 27.20 21.12
N ASP A 169 16.75 26.35 20.78
CA ASP A 169 18.06 26.33 21.46
C ASP A 169 18.79 27.69 21.36
N VAL A 170 18.63 28.41 20.25
CA VAL A 170 19.23 29.73 20.04
C VAL A 170 18.46 30.83 20.77
N VAL A 171 17.13 30.82 20.68
CA VAL A 171 16.27 31.85 21.30
C VAL A 171 16.27 31.73 22.83
N ASP A 172 16.14 30.52 23.36
CA ASP A 172 16.09 30.26 24.80
C ASP A 172 17.43 30.53 25.48
N GLY A 173 18.55 30.32 24.76
CA GLY A 173 19.87 30.68 25.25
C GLY A 173 20.15 32.19 25.26
N GLY A 174 19.33 32.98 24.56
CA GLY A 174 19.43 34.43 24.46
C GLY A 174 20.59 34.93 23.58
N PRO A 175 20.76 36.26 23.45
CA PRO A 175 21.78 36.87 22.59
C PRO A 175 23.19 36.42 22.99
N GLY A 176 24.00 36.00 22.02
CA GLY A 176 25.30 35.41 22.32
C GLY A 176 26.03 34.85 21.10
N ASP A 177 27.05 34.03 21.35
CA ASP A 177 27.86 33.38 20.32
C ASP A 177 27.45 31.91 20.15
N TYR A 178 26.86 31.61 18.99
CA TYR A 178 26.43 30.29 18.56
C TYR A 178 27.26 29.77 17.38
N SER A 179 28.34 30.48 17.06
CA SER A 179 29.23 30.14 15.95
C SER A 179 30.00 28.86 16.14
N GLY A 180 29.89 28.22 17.32
CA GLY A 180 30.43 26.90 17.70
C GLY A 180 29.37 25.82 17.99
N SER A 181 28.08 26.11 17.81
CA SER A 181 26.98 25.28 18.37
C SER A 181 25.87 25.01 17.37
N TRP A 182 26.22 24.60 16.14
CA TRP A 182 25.27 24.23 15.09
C TRP A 182 24.89 22.74 15.16
N LEU A 183 23.73 22.39 14.61
CA LEU A 183 23.24 21.02 14.46
C LEU A 183 23.85 20.35 13.23
N TYR A 184 23.89 21.07 12.11
CA TYR A 184 24.49 20.63 10.85
C TYR A 184 25.30 21.76 10.21
N GLU A 185 26.41 21.40 9.57
CA GLU A 185 27.23 22.29 8.75
C GLU A 185 27.66 21.52 7.49
N TRP A 186 27.53 22.17 6.34
CA TRP A 186 27.95 21.60 5.07
C TRP A 186 28.19 22.71 4.03
N ASP A 187 28.99 22.39 3.01
CA ASP A 187 29.28 23.30 1.90
C ASP A 187 28.40 23.01 0.69
N THR A 188 27.98 24.07 -0.01
CA THR A 188 27.29 23.97 -1.31
C THR A 188 28.19 23.34 -2.38
N GLN A 189 27.56 22.67 -3.36
CA GLN A 189 28.26 21.93 -4.41
C GLN A 189 28.05 22.63 -5.76
N GLY A 190 28.97 23.50 -6.15
CA GLY A 190 28.92 24.18 -7.46
C GLY A 190 27.88 25.31 -7.56
N LEU A 191 27.25 25.72 -6.46
CA LEU A 191 26.27 26.81 -6.47
C LEU A 191 26.88 28.16 -6.87
N VAL A 192 28.10 28.44 -6.42
CA VAL A 192 28.68 29.79 -6.45
C VAL A 192 29.89 29.89 -7.37
N ASP A 193 29.89 30.94 -8.20
CA ASP A 193 31.04 31.43 -8.95
C ASP A 193 30.97 32.97 -9.09
N SER A 194 31.79 33.57 -9.97
CA SER A 194 31.81 35.02 -10.20
C SER A 194 30.50 35.60 -10.72
N ASP A 195 29.68 34.78 -11.40
CA ASP A 195 28.41 35.19 -11.99
C ASP A 195 27.21 34.77 -11.12
N HIS A 196 27.41 33.84 -10.19
CA HIS A 196 26.36 33.29 -9.33
C HIS A 196 26.67 33.48 -7.83
N PRO A 197 26.70 34.72 -7.30
CA PRO A 197 26.72 34.93 -5.85
C PRO A 197 25.41 34.43 -5.21
N THR A 198 25.46 33.88 -4.00
CA THR A 198 24.26 33.46 -3.25
C THR A 198 23.44 34.68 -2.85
N GLN A 199 22.13 34.67 -3.15
CA GLN A 199 21.20 35.79 -2.95
C GLN A 199 19.97 35.42 -2.10
N GLY A 200 19.78 34.14 -1.79
CA GLY A 200 18.61 33.72 -1.04
C GLY A 200 18.75 32.34 -0.45
N ILE A 201 18.11 32.15 0.70
CA ILE A 201 17.99 30.87 1.38
C ILE A 201 16.60 30.75 2.01
N ALA A 202 16.01 29.56 1.92
CA ALA A 202 14.71 29.26 2.52
C ALA A 202 14.70 27.81 3.02
N SER A 203 13.81 27.51 3.97
CA SER A 203 13.61 26.14 4.45
C SER A 203 12.18 25.92 4.90
N ASP A 204 11.69 24.69 4.76
CA ASP A 204 10.42 24.24 5.31
C ASP A 204 10.57 23.47 6.63
N GLY A 205 11.81 23.21 7.06
CA GLY A 205 12.16 22.38 8.22
C GLY A 205 12.68 20.99 7.85
N GLN A 206 12.63 20.61 6.56
CA GLN A 206 13.13 19.33 6.04
C GLN A 206 14.08 19.50 4.85
N VAL A 207 13.86 20.53 4.05
CA VAL A 207 14.68 20.88 2.89
C VAL A 207 15.21 22.31 3.06
N VAL A 208 16.42 22.55 2.55
CA VAL A 208 17.03 23.88 2.42
C VAL A 208 17.16 24.19 0.93
N TRP A 209 16.60 25.33 0.51
CA TRP A 209 16.77 25.86 -0.83
C TRP A 209 17.76 27.02 -0.81
N LEU A 210 18.67 27.05 -1.78
CA LEU A 210 19.59 28.17 -2.00
C LEU A 210 19.48 28.69 -3.43
N LEU A 211 19.43 30.01 -3.56
CA LEU A 211 19.34 30.72 -4.83
C LEU A 211 20.59 31.58 -5.04
N ALA A 212 21.18 31.50 -6.23
CA ALA A 212 22.38 32.24 -6.59
C ALA A 212 22.32 32.84 -7.99
N GLY A 213 22.93 34.02 -8.18
CA GLY A 213 22.93 34.74 -9.45
C GLY A 213 23.14 36.24 -9.32
N ASN A 214 23.88 36.82 -10.26
CA ASN A 214 23.99 38.27 -10.41
C ASN A 214 22.81 38.85 -11.22
N ASN A 215 22.85 40.15 -11.47
CA ASN A 215 21.81 40.90 -12.16
C ASN A 215 21.80 40.77 -13.70
N ASN A 216 22.74 40.02 -14.29
CA ASN A 216 22.87 39.92 -15.74
C ASN A 216 21.68 39.17 -16.35
N ILE A 217 20.93 39.85 -17.23
CA ILE A 217 19.76 39.30 -17.93
C ILE A 217 20.08 38.09 -18.83
N ASN A 218 21.34 37.97 -19.28
CA ASN A 218 21.74 36.93 -20.23
C ASN A 218 22.18 35.63 -19.55
N LEU A 219 22.29 35.61 -18.23
CA LEU A 219 22.70 34.45 -17.46
C LEU A 219 21.50 33.88 -16.70
N GLY A 220 21.35 32.55 -16.79
CA GLY A 220 20.49 31.79 -15.87
C GLY A 220 20.92 32.00 -14.42
N LYS A 221 20.00 31.75 -13.49
CA LYS A 221 20.31 31.72 -12.05
C LYS A 221 20.49 30.26 -11.64
N ARG A 222 20.93 30.01 -10.41
CA ARG A 222 21.06 28.66 -9.88
C ARG A 222 20.16 28.46 -8.68
N LEU A 223 19.41 27.37 -8.66
CA LEU A 223 18.60 26.95 -7.52
C LEU A 223 19.02 25.55 -7.10
N GLN A 224 19.43 25.39 -5.86
CA GLN A 224 19.79 24.08 -5.29
C GLN A 224 18.91 23.72 -4.11
N GLU A 225 18.63 22.43 -3.98
CA GLU A 225 17.82 21.85 -2.93
C GLU A 225 18.65 20.84 -2.14
N TYR A 226 18.61 20.91 -0.81
CA TYR A 226 19.38 20.07 0.08
C TYR A 226 18.50 19.49 1.18
N THR A 227 18.80 18.26 1.61
CA THR A 227 18.36 17.76 2.92
C THR A 227 18.96 18.61 4.05
N ILE A 228 18.37 18.56 5.25
CA ILE A 228 18.93 19.24 6.43
C ILE A 228 20.39 18.81 6.70
N GLU A 229 20.71 17.53 6.48
CA GLU A 229 22.06 16.96 6.66
C GLU A 229 23.07 17.38 5.58
N GLY A 230 22.64 18.05 4.50
CA GLY A 230 23.53 18.56 3.45
C GLY A 230 23.71 17.66 2.24
N THR A 231 22.89 16.63 2.08
CA THR A 231 22.81 15.86 0.81
C THR A 231 22.07 16.68 -0.23
N LEU A 232 22.70 16.92 -1.39
CA LEU A 232 22.11 17.59 -2.56
C LEU A 232 20.96 16.73 -3.12
N ILE A 233 19.76 17.29 -3.17
CA ILE A 233 18.53 16.68 -3.71
C ILE A 233 18.42 17.00 -5.20
N SER A 234 18.55 18.27 -5.55
CA SER A 234 18.46 18.73 -6.94
C SER A 234 19.24 20.03 -7.17
N SER A 235 19.66 20.25 -8.42
CA SER A 235 20.31 21.48 -8.88
C SER A 235 19.69 21.88 -10.21
N ASP A 236 19.17 23.10 -10.29
CA ASP A 236 18.80 23.77 -11.53
C ASP A 236 19.85 24.84 -11.85
N GLU A 237 20.63 24.59 -12.90
CA GLU A 237 21.76 25.43 -13.31
C GLU A 237 21.36 26.56 -14.28
N ASP A 238 20.09 26.59 -14.73
CA ASP A 238 19.55 27.61 -15.64
C ASP A 238 18.16 28.05 -15.18
N PHE A 239 18.06 28.47 -13.93
CA PHE A 239 16.84 28.94 -13.30
C PHE A 239 16.44 30.33 -13.83
N GLN A 240 15.29 30.42 -14.52
CA GLN A 240 14.86 31.64 -15.24
C GLN A 240 13.58 32.31 -14.72
N THR A 241 13.10 31.94 -13.52
CA THR A 241 11.86 32.48 -12.95
C THR A 241 11.86 34.01 -12.93
N GLY A 242 10.85 34.63 -13.55
CA GLY A 242 10.70 36.08 -13.63
C GLY A 242 11.53 36.79 -14.72
N ARG A 243 12.48 36.10 -15.37
CA ARG A 243 13.33 36.67 -16.43
C ARG A 243 12.54 37.23 -17.61
N ARG A 244 11.46 36.55 -18.02
CA ARG A 244 10.61 37.00 -19.13
C ARG A 244 10.01 38.38 -18.87
N GLN A 245 9.56 38.64 -17.65
CA GLN A 245 9.05 39.95 -17.27
C GLN A 245 10.19 40.97 -17.18
N ALA A 246 11.34 40.58 -16.64
CA ALA A 246 12.50 41.46 -16.54
C ALA A 246 12.99 41.99 -17.90
N LEU A 247 12.91 41.18 -18.96
CA LEU A 247 13.20 41.60 -20.34
C LEU A 247 12.27 42.70 -20.87
N LEU A 248 11.08 42.84 -20.29
CA LEU A 248 10.09 43.85 -20.66
C LEU A 248 10.19 45.11 -19.79
N ASP A 249 10.95 45.08 -18.69
CA ASP A 249 11.05 46.17 -17.75
C ASP A 249 12.25 47.08 -18.09
N GLY A 250 12.02 48.40 -18.16
CA GLY A 250 13.08 49.38 -18.44
C GLY A 250 13.81 49.08 -19.75
N ALA A 251 15.15 49.14 -19.71
CA ALA A 251 15.99 48.75 -20.85
C ALA A 251 16.08 47.23 -21.08
N GLY A 252 15.47 46.40 -20.23
CA GLY A 252 15.48 44.94 -20.38
C GLY A 252 16.82 44.27 -20.11
N VAL A 253 17.68 44.89 -19.27
CA VAL A 253 19.07 44.44 -19.03
C VAL A 253 19.32 43.93 -17.62
N VAL A 254 18.37 44.12 -16.68
CA VAL A 254 18.54 43.70 -15.28
C VAL A 254 17.51 42.65 -14.88
N TYR A 255 18.03 41.55 -14.36
CA TYR A 255 17.31 40.43 -13.76
C TYR A 255 18.14 39.87 -12.61
N GLU A 256 17.77 40.25 -11.39
CA GLU A 256 18.50 39.93 -10.16
C GLU A 256 17.59 39.19 -9.18
N PRO A 257 17.99 38.01 -8.68
CA PRO A 257 17.26 37.36 -7.59
C PRO A 257 17.57 38.05 -6.27
N GLU A 258 16.55 38.32 -5.46
CA GLU A 258 16.66 39.08 -4.20
C GLU A 258 15.76 38.45 -3.14
N GLY A 259 16.27 37.41 -2.49
CA GLY A 259 15.58 36.68 -1.44
C GLY A 259 14.79 35.45 -1.90
N LEU A 260 14.56 34.57 -0.93
CA LEU A 260 13.84 33.31 -1.08
C LEU A 260 13.06 33.05 0.22
N ALA A 261 11.82 32.59 0.12
CA ALA A 261 11.02 32.21 1.29
C ALA A 261 10.05 31.08 0.95
N VAL A 262 9.56 30.39 1.97
CA VAL A 262 8.50 29.38 1.83
C VAL A 262 7.20 29.96 2.37
N LEU A 263 6.10 29.74 1.66
CA LEU A 263 4.75 30.15 2.03
C LEU A 263 3.81 28.94 2.05
N GLY A 264 3.00 28.81 3.10
CA GLY A 264 1.89 27.86 3.13
C GLY A 264 0.76 28.24 2.17
N ASN A 265 0.26 27.27 1.40
CA ASN A 265 -0.88 27.41 0.51
C ASN A 265 -1.87 26.26 0.69
N GLY A 266 -2.62 26.28 1.80
CA GLY A 266 -3.55 25.22 2.16
C GLY A 266 -2.81 23.89 2.47
N PRO A 267 -3.05 22.79 1.74
CA PRO A 267 -2.39 21.50 1.99
C PRO A 267 -0.97 21.39 1.40
N GLY A 268 -0.43 22.45 0.79
CA GLY A 268 0.89 22.43 0.16
C GLY A 268 1.73 23.66 0.46
N LEU A 269 2.99 23.62 0.02
CA LEU A 269 3.96 24.71 0.18
C LEU A 269 4.27 25.36 -1.18
N THR A 270 4.62 26.63 -1.14
CA THR A 270 5.04 27.41 -2.30
C THR A 270 6.42 27.99 -2.05
N LEU A 271 7.38 27.71 -2.93
CA LEU A 271 8.67 28.39 -2.94
C LEU A 271 8.47 29.77 -3.57
N CYS A 272 8.73 30.81 -2.80
CA CYS A 272 8.60 32.18 -3.25
C CYS A 272 9.98 32.75 -3.55
N VAL A 273 10.10 33.39 -4.72
CA VAL A 273 11.36 33.90 -5.27
C VAL A 273 11.24 35.39 -5.54
N GLY A 274 12.10 36.18 -4.90
CA GLY A 274 12.17 37.63 -5.14
C GLY A 274 12.99 37.93 -6.39
N VAL A 275 12.51 38.85 -7.22
CA VAL A 275 13.19 39.29 -8.44
C VAL A 275 13.11 40.80 -8.56
N ILE A 276 14.26 41.42 -8.81
CA ILE A 276 14.43 42.83 -9.16
C ILE A 276 14.77 42.98 -10.64
N SER A 277 14.10 43.94 -11.29
CA SER A 277 14.28 44.29 -12.71
C SER A 277 14.00 45.77 -12.99
N GLY A 278 14.14 46.24 -14.23
CA GLY A 278 13.98 47.65 -14.64
C GLY A 278 15.25 48.47 -14.47
N ASP A 279 15.21 49.80 -14.63
CA ASP A 279 16.41 50.65 -14.57
C ASP A 279 16.66 51.20 -13.14
N LEU A 280 17.89 51.60 -12.83
CA LEU A 280 18.23 52.23 -11.55
C LEU A 280 17.31 53.45 -11.30
N GLY A 281 16.75 53.58 -10.10
CA GLY A 281 15.76 54.61 -9.78
C GLY A 281 14.30 54.24 -10.09
N THR A 282 14.06 53.25 -10.95
CA THR A 282 12.72 52.79 -11.37
C THR A 282 12.55 51.27 -11.27
N ARG A 283 13.25 50.65 -10.32
CA ARG A 283 13.26 49.20 -10.15
C ARG A 283 11.87 48.65 -9.83
N PHE A 284 11.60 47.46 -10.34
CA PHE A 284 10.41 46.66 -10.06
C PHE A 284 10.80 45.53 -9.13
N ALA A 285 10.10 45.40 -8.00
CA ALA A 285 10.31 44.32 -7.04
C ALA A 285 9.13 43.37 -7.02
N ARG A 286 9.33 42.14 -7.48
CA ARG A 286 8.28 41.13 -7.62
C ARG A 286 8.64 39.85 -6.88
N ILE A 287 7.64 39.15 -6.39
CA ILE A 287 7.76 37.80 -5.84
C ILE A 287 7.00 36.85 -6.77
N TYR A 288 7.66 35.78 -7.19
CA TYR A 288 7.06 34.69 -7.97
C TYR A 288 6.87 33.47 -7.08
N GLY A 289 5.72 32.83 -7.18
CA GLY A 289 5.41 31.60 -6.45
C GLY A 289 5.57 30.37 -7.35
N ILE A 290 6.31 29.38 -6.85
CA ILE A 290 6.50 28.08 -7.48
C ILE A 290 5.85 27.04 -6.56
N GLY A 291 4.74 26.46 -6.99
CA GLY A 291 4.06 25.42 -6.24
C GLY A 291 4.97 24.21 -6.05
N MET A 292 5.28 23.86 -4.79
CA MET A 292 6.07 22.68 -4.49
C MET A 292 5.19 21.45 -4.66
N LYS A 293 5.66 20.43 -5.36
CA LYS A 293 4.95 19.14 -5.36
C LYS A 293 5.03 18.60 -3.94
N ASN A 294 3.87 18.26 -3.36
CA ASN A 294 3.79 17.54 -2.10
C ASN A 294 4.50 16.18 -2.23
N SER A 295 5.82 16.16 -2.03
CA SER A 295 6.53 14.95 -1.69
C SER A 295 6.22 14.66 -0.24
N LEU A 296 5.54 13.54 0.01
CA LEU A 296 5.29 13.05 1.37
C LEU A 296 6.62 12.60 1.98
N TYR A 297 7.32 13.51 2.65
CA TYR A 297 8.45 13.18 3.51
C TYR A 297 7.92 12.95 4.93
N ALA A 298 7.30 11.79 5.13
CA ALA A 298 6.90 11.35 6.45
C ALA A 298 8.13 10.89 7.25
N SER A 299 8.26 11.32 8.50
CA SER A 299 9.28 10.86 9.45
C SER A 299 9.12 9.38 9.85
N THR A 300 8.24 8.62 9.19
CA THR A 300 8.17 7.16 9.30
C THR A 300 7.59 6.52 8.03
N ILE A 301 8.46 6.02 7.17
CA ILE A 301 8.20 4.83 6.32
C ILE A 301 9.33 3.85 6.65
N PHE A 302 9.04 2.79 7.41
CA PHE A 302 9.98 1.70 7.62
C PHE A 302 9.87 0.70 6.46
N LEU A 303 10.98 0.50 5.74
CA LEU A 303 11.18 -0.59 4.77
C LEU A 303 12.49 -1.27 5.14
N ASP A 304 12.42 -2.36 5.90
CA ASP A 304 13.60 -3.16 6.22
C ASP A 304 13.67 -4.33 5.23
N GLY A 305 14.75 -4.35 4.45
CA GLY A 305 14.99 -5.33 3.41
C GLY A 305 16.40 -5.16 2.88
N ASN A 306 17.20 -6.22 2.91
CA ASN A 306 18.63 -6.17 2.60
C ASN A 306 18.94 -5.92 1.11
N ARG A 307 17.93 -5.68 0.24
CA ARG A 307 18.04 -5.33 -1.19
C ARG A 307 16.81 -4.55 -1.70
N ARG A 308 17.00 -3.86 -2.84
CA ARG A 308 16.07 -2.90 -3.49
C ARG A 308 14.64 -3.45 -3.66
N GLY A 309 13.67 -2.84 -2.97
CA GLY A 309 12.23 -2.94 -3.27
C GLY A 309 11.63 -1.55 -3.55
N ALA A 310 10.60 -1.45 -4.38
CA ALA A 310 9.96 -0.18 -4.76
C ALA A 310 8.43 -0.24 -4.62
N ILE A 311 7.83 0.85 -4.13
CA ILE A 311 6.39 1.11 -4.21
C ILE A 311 6.18 2.06 -5.40
N THR A 312 5.42 1.66 -6.41
CA THR A 312 5.14 2.49 -7.60
C THR A 312 3.66 2.83 -7.71
N SER A 313 3.36 4.11 -7.91
CA SER A 313 2.06 4.55 -8.44
C SER A 313 2.16 4.54 -9.97
N SER A 314 1.35 3.75 -10.66
CA SER A 314 1.24 3.83 -12.13
C SER A 314 -0.22 4.01 -12.54
N THR A 315 -0.42 4.90 -13.50
CA THR A 315 -1.73 5.15 -14.11
C THR A 315 -1.91 4.22 -15.31
N SER A 316 -2.91 3.35 -15.23
CA SER A 316 -3.43 2.58 -16.35
C SER A 316 -4.97 2.61 -16.29
N ALA A 317 -5.60 3.02 -17.39
CA ALA A 317 -7.06 2.99 -17.58
C ALA A 317 -7.92 3.63 -16.46
N GLY A 318 -7.44 4.73 -15.85
CA GLY A 318 -8.25 5.56 -14.94
C GLY A 318 -8.54 4.94 -13.56
N ARG A 319 -7.80 3.91 -13.13
CA ARG A 319 -7.91 3.36 -11.77
C ARG A 319 -6.62 3.58 -10.99
N GLN A 320 -6.76 4.00 -9.74
CA GLN A 320 -5.66 4.12 -8.77
C GLN A 320 -5.59 2.82 -7.96
N PHE A 321 -4.42 2.17 -7.96
CA PHE A 321 -4.16 1.03 -7.09
C PHE A 321 -2.79 1.19 -6.43
N LEU A 322 -2.69 0.76 -5.17
CA LEU A 322 -1.43 0.46 -4.51
C LEU A 322 -1.02 -0.96 -4.93
N SER A 323 0.12 -1.12 -5.58
CA SER A 323 0.62 -2.42 -6.07
C SER A 323 1.95 -2.77 -5.40
N ILE A 324 2.04 -3.98 -4.84
CA ILE A 324 3.30 -4.62 -4.45
C ILE A 324 3.57 -5.72 -5.48
N ARG A 325 4.73 -5.70 -6.14
CA ARG A 325 5.13 -6.71 -7.13
C ARG A 325 6.46 -7.34 -6.73
N GLY A 326 6.54 -8.67 -6.80
CA GLY A 326 7.80 -9.40 -6.76
C GLY A 326 8.40 -9.40 -8.16
N ASP A 327 9.72 -9.57 -8.24
CA ASP A 327 10.41 -9.71 -9.53
C ASP A 327 9.99 -11.00 -10.25
N ILE A 328 10.12 -11.03 -11.57
CA ILE A 328 9.58 -12.07 -12.47
C ILE A 328 10.42 -13.37 -12.45
N ASP A 329 11.49 -13.41 -11.66
CA ASP A 329 12.46 -14.51 -11.63
C ASP A 329 11.98 -15.65 -10.72
N GLY A 330 10.82 -16.25 -11.04
CA GLY A 330 10.39 -17.63 -10.75
C GLY A 330 10.44 -18.18 -9.32
N ALA A 331 11.01 -17.48 -8.35
CA ALA A 331 11.37 -18.01 -7.04
C ALA A 331 10.77 -17.22 -5.89
N HIS A 332 10.44 -15.93 -6.06
CA HIS A 332 10.06 -15.05 -4.94
C HIS A 332 8.84 -14.17 -5.28
N GLY A 333 7.78 -14.29 -4.48
CA GLY A 333 6.59 -13.45 -4.58
C GLY A 333 6.68 -12.16 -3.74
N ALA A 334 5.82 -11.18 -4.04
CA ALA A 334 5.57 -10.05 -3.15
C ALA A 334 4.38 -10.36 -2.22
N GLY A 335 4.50 -10.03 -0.94
CA GLY A 335 3.45 -10.22 0.07
C GLY A 335 3.19 -8.97 0.91
N ILE A 336 1.99 -8.88 1.49
CA ILE A 336 1.65 -7.91 2.55
C ILE A 336 1.78 -8.64 3.88
N ASN A 337 2.74 -8.23 4.71
CA ASN A 337 2.92 -8.75 6.07
C ASN A 337 2.25 -7.81 7.08
N LEU A 338 1.31 -8.32 7.88
CA LEU A 338 0.57 -7.54 8.88
C LEU A 338 0.93 -8.04 10.29
N TYR A 339 1.98 -7.46 10.90
CA TYR A 339 2.36 -7.71 12.29
C TYR A 339 2.45 -6.39 13.07
N GLY A 340 2.09 -6.40 14.35
CA GLY A 340 2.38 -5.31 15.28
C GLY A 340 3.81 -5.42 15.84
N ALA A 341 4.49 -4.30 16.07
CA ALA A 341 5.80 -4.31 16.71
C ALA A 341 5.66 -4.65 18.21
N GLY A 342 6.29 -5.75 18.66
CA GLY A 342 6.28 -6.16 20.06
C GLY A 342 5.11 -7.05 20.50
N ASP A 343 4.22 -7.44 19.58
CA ASP A 343 3.16 -8.39 19.87
C ASP A 343 3.68 -9.83 19.77
N SER A 344 3.71 -10.55 20.89
CA SER A 344 3.80 -12.02 20.92
C SER A 344 2.46 -12.68 20.55
N GLY A 345 1.53 -11.94 19.94
CA GLY A 345 0.18 -12.39 19.59
C GLY A 345 -0.22 -12.02 18.16
N TYR A 346 -0.95 -12.93 17.52
CA TYR A 346 -1.50 -12.74 16.18
C TYR A 346 -2.47 -11.54 16.12
N PRO A 347 -2.53 -10.80 15.00
CA PRO A 347 -3.55 -9.75 14.82
C PRO A 347 -4.95 -10.37 14.95
N ASN A 348 -5.74 -9.88 15.90
CA ASN A 348 -7.03 -10.51 16.23
C ASN A 348 -8.07 -10.43 15.09
N LYS A 349 -8.00 -9.43 14.19
CA LYS A 349 -8.90 -9.27 13.03
C LYS A 349 -8.27 -8.46 11.90
N VAL A 350 -8.44 -8.90 10.66
CA VAL A 350 -8.20 -8.10 9.43
C VAL A 350 -9.54 -7.99 8.70
N GLY A 351 -10.05 -6.77 8.52
CA GLY A 351 -11.34 -6.51 7.89
C GLY A 351 -11.18 -5.89 6.50
N ILE A 352 -11.68 -6.57 5.46
CA ILE A 352 -11.82 -5.99 4.12
C ILE A 352 -13.32 -5.79 3.85
N VAL A 353 -13.76 -4.53 3.80
CA VAL A 353 -15.18 -4.17 3.67
C VAL A 353 -15.41 -3.46 2.33
N ALA A 354 -16.38 -3.91 1.55
CA ALA A 354 -16.84 -3.21 0.34
C ALA A 354 -18.34 -2.91 0.44
N GLY A 355 -18.71 -1.63 0.41
CA GLY A 355 -20.09 -1.17 0.48
C GLY A 355 -20.70 -0.93 -0.92
N GLY A 356 -21.85 -1.54 -1.20
CA GLY A 356 -22.58 -1.39 -2.46
C GLY A 356 -23.56 -2.55 -2.75
N VAL A 357 -24.50 -2.36 -3.67
CA VAL A 357 -25.41 -3.41 -4.19
C VAL A 357 -24.69 -4.48 -5.02
N THR A 358 -23.48 -4.16 -5.50
CA THR A 358 -22.55 -5.07 -6.18
C THR A 358 -21.14 -4.78 -5.68
N SER A 359 -20.77 -5.40 -4.57
CA SER A 359 -19.43 -5.30 -3.98
C SER A 359 -18.63 -6.56 -4.31
N THR A 360 -17.44 -6.43 -4.87
CA THR A 360 -16.49 -7.55 -5.02
C THR A 360 -15.29 -7.30 -4.13
N VAL A 361 -15.06 -8.18 -3.16
CA VAL A 361 -13.87 -8.20 -2.31
C VAL A 361 -12.98 -9.34 -2.79
N GLY A 362 -11.84 -9.01 -3.41
CA GLY A 362 -10.79 -9.98 -3.79
C GLY A 362 -11.13 -10.88 -4.97
N THR A 363 -10.68 -10.52 -6.18
CA THR A 363 -10.64 -11.45 -7.32
C THR A 363 -9.22 -12.01 -7.43
N PHE A 364 -9.03 -13.30 -7.10
CA PHE A 364 -7.78 -14.01 -7.40
C PHE A 364 -7.81 -14.48 -8.87
N ALA A 365 -6.74 -14.23 -9.62
CA ALA A 365 -6.72 -14.43 -11.07
C ALA A 365 -6.90 -15.91 -11.48
N ARG A 366 -7.38 -16.11 -12.72
CA ARG A 366 -8.01 -17.32 -13.27
C ARG A 366 -7.09 -18.54 -13.49
N VAL A 367 -5.79 -18.48 -13.18
CA VAL A 367 -4.85 -19.58 -13.49
C VAL A 367 -3.83 -19.74 -12.36
N GLY A 368 -3.75 -20.94 -11.78
CA GLY A 368 -2.62 -21.38 -10.93
C GLY A 368 -2.55 -20.79 -9.51
N ASN A 369 -3.60 -20.15 -8.99
CA ASN A 369 -3.58 -19.54 -7.65
C ASN A 369 -4.34 -20.40 -6.63
N SER A 370 -3.73 -20.68 -5.49
CA SER A 370 -4.39 -21.24 -4.30
C SER A 370 -4.75 -20.12 -3.31
N LEU A 371 -5.81 -20.32 -2.54
CA LEU A 371 -6.11 -19.55 -1.34
C LEU A 371 -5.96 -20.49 -0.14
N ASN A 372 -4.80 -20.45 0.51
CA ASN A 372 -4.55 -21.21 1.73
C ASN A 372 -5.06 -20.41 2.94
N LEU A 373 -6.03 -20.99 3.67
CA LEU A 373 -6.57 -20.45 4.91
C LEU A 373 -6.27 -21.44 6.02
N GLU A 374 -5.09 -21.31 6.62
CA GLU A 374 -4.63 -22.18 7.70
C GLU A 374 -4.91 -21.56 9.06
N SER A 375 -5.40 -22.38 9.98
CA SER A 375 -5.56 -21.99 11.37
C SER A 375 -5.21 -23.15 12.28
N THR A 376 -4.31 -22.92 13.25
CA THR A 376 -4.00 -23.89 14.31
C THR A 376 -5.23 -24.13 15.21
N SER A 377 -6.10 -23.13 15.33
CA SER A 377 -7.40 -23.19 16.03
C SER A 377 -8.29 -22.04 15.55
N GLY A 378 -9.22 -22.31 14.63
CA GLY A 378 -10.07 -21.27 14.08
C GLY A 378 -11.17 -21.81 13.17
N GLU A 379 -12.22 -21.03 12.98
CA GLU A 379 -13.35 -21.34 12.13
C GLU A 379 -13.26 -20.47 10.86
N LEU A 380 -13.35 -21.08 9.68
CA LEU A 380 -13.69 -20.35 8.46
C LEU A 380 -15.21 -20.19 8.41
N ARG A 381 -15.69 -18.98 8.70
CA ARG A 381 -17.12 -18.68 8.70
C ARG A 381 -17.55 -17.96 7.41
N LEU A 382 -18.43 -18.60 6.65
CA LEU A 382 -19.05 -18.03 5.44
C LEU A 382 -20.54 -17.81 5.71
N ASP A 383 -20.92 -16.59 6.08
CA ASP A 383 -22.31 -16.22 6.36
C ASP A 383 -22.95 -15.50 5.16
N ALA A 384 -24.23 -15.77 4.92
CA ALA A 384 -25.05 -15.06 3.95
C ALA A 384 -26.35 -14.59 4.62
N LEU A 385 -26.69 -13.30 4.44
CA LEU A 385 -27.95 -12.76 4.94
C LEU A 385 -29.14 -13.41 4.22
N ALA A 386 -30.25 -13.59 4.94
CA ALA A 386 -31.43 -14.35 4.53
C ALA A 386 -31.82 -14.17 3.05
N GLY A 387 -31.87 -15.29 2.31
CA GLY A 387 -32.19 -15.33 0.87
C GLY A 387 -30.97 -15.36 -0.06
N THR A 388 -29.76 -15.22 0.49
CA THR A 388 -28.50 -15.28 -0.29
C THR A 388 -27.82 -16.63 -0.09
N ALA A 389 -27.23 -17.19 -1.15
CA ALA A 389 -26.50 -18.45 -1.09
C ALA A 389 -24.99 -18.20 -0.98
N VAL A 390 -24.33 -18.82 -0.01
CA VAL A 390 -22.89 -19.07 -0.09
C VAL A 390 -22.69 -20.17 -1.12
N ARG A 391 -21.92 -19.89 -2.18
CA ARG A 391 -21.60 -20.87 -3.23
C ARG A 391 -20.11 -21.15 -3.21
N LEU A 392 -19.75 -22.38 -2.85
CA LEU A 392 -18.42 -22.93 -3.11
C LEU A 392 -18.49 -23.65 -4.46
N ARG A 393 -17.75 -23.15 -5.45
CA ARG A 393 -17.71 -23.74 -6.79
C ARG A 393 -16.29 -24.23 -7.08
N VAL A 394 -16.18 -25.53 -7.33
CA VAL A 394 -14.95 -26.17 -7.82
C VAL A 394 -15.20 -26.45 -9.30
N ASP A 395 -14.67 -25.59 -10.18
CA ASP A 395 -14.78 -25.76 -11.65
C ASP A 395 -13.60 -26.63 -12.12
N GLY A 396 -13.82 -27.94 -12.26
CA GLY A 396 -12.79 -28.92 -12.66
C GLY A 396 -13.22 -30.37 -12.44
N VAL A 397 -12.34 -31.33 -12.75
CA VAL A 397 -12.59 -32.79 -12.61
C VAL A 397 -12.45 -33.27 -11.15
N THR A 398 -12.00 -32.42 -10.23
CA THR A 398 -11.77 -32.79 -8.83
C THR A 398 -12.96 -32.43 -7.93
N GLY A 399 -13.41 -33.40 -7.12
CA GLY A 399 -14.48 -33.23 -6.14
C GLY A 399 -14.04 -32.48 -4.88
N LEU A 400 -14.98 -32.22 -3.97
CA LEU A 400 -14.68 -31.76 -2.62
C LEU A 400 -14.12 -32.94 -1.79
N ALA A 401 -12.83 -32.94 -1.50
CA ALA A 401 -12.22 -33.86 -0.54
C ALA A 401 -12.42 -33.32 0.88
N VAL A 402 -12.90 -34.19 1.77
CA VAL A 402 -13.14 -33.86 3.18
C VAL A 402 -12.38 -34.90 3.99
N SER A 403 -11.41 -34.44 4.79
CA SER A 403 -10.59 -35.31 5.64
C SER A 403 -11.29 -35.62 6.97
N THR A 404 -10.57 -36.28 7.89
CA THR A 404 -11.04 -36.80 9.18
C THR A 404 -11.94 -35.81 9.96
N ASP A 405 -12.94 -36.34 10.68
CA ASP A 405 -13.79 -35.62 11.64
C ASP A 405 -14.63 -34.44 11.09
N THR A 406 -15.25 -34.58 9.91
CA THR A 406 -16.14 -33.55 9.35
C THR A 406 -17.64 -33.88 9.44
N THR A 407 -18.47 -32.89 9.79
CA THR A 407 -19.94 -32.97 9.72
C THR A 407 -20.48 -32.06 8.61
N ILE A 408 -21.20 -32.62 7.62
CA ILE A 408 -21.89 -31.85 6.57
C ILE A 408 -23.39 -31.76 6.92
N THR A 409 -23.86 -30.54 7.22
CA THR A 409 -25.30 -30.30 7.48
C THR A 409 -25.94 -29.65 6.26
N TYR A 410 -26.88 -30.35 5.61
CA TYR A 410 -27.55 -29.84 4.41
C TYR A 410 -28.99 -30.35 4.31
N LYS A 411 -29.84 -29.65 3.55
CA LYS A 411 -31.25 -30.03 3.35
C LYS A 411 -31.41 -31.23 2.41
N ASN A 412 -30.74 -31.22 1.25
CA ASN A 412 -30.80 -32.28 0.22
C ASN A 412 -29.42 -32.55 -0.42
N PHE A 413 -28.88 -33.76 -0.34
CA PHE A 413 -27.67 -34.14 -1.07
C PHE A 413 -28.04 -34.75 -2.45
N ARG A 414 -27.59 -34.15 -3.57
CA ARG A 414 -27.94 -34.62 -4.93
C ARG A 414 -26.78 -34.47 -5.92
N PRO A 415 -26.66 -35.34 -6.94
CA PRO A 415 -25.70 -35.18 -8.01
C PRO A 415 -26.09 -34.04 -8.98
N VAL A 416 -25.09 -33.46 -9.66
CA VAL A 416 -25.33 -32.43 -10.70
C VAL A 416 -25.86 -33.04 -12.00
N ASN A 417 -25.35 -34.22 -12.37
CA ASN A 417 -25.79 -34.99 -13.53
C ASN A 417 -26.50 -36.26 -13.04
N ALA A 418 -27.65 -36.56 -13.61
CA ALA A 418 -28.37 -37.80 -13.31
C ALA A 418 -27.51 -39.02 -13.68
N ASN A 419 -27.51 -40.05 -12.82
CA ASN A 419 -26.83 -41.33 -13.03
C ASN A 419 -25.30 -41.27 -13.27
N ALA A 420 -24.62 -40.21 -12.80
CA ALA A 420 -23.18 -40.01 -13.08
C ALA A 420 -22.25 -40.20 -11.87
N PHE A 421 -22.77 -40.32 -10.65
CA PHE A 421 -21.96 -40.32 -9.42
C PHE A 421 -22.45 -41.38 -8.42
N THR A 422 -21.52 -42.00 -7.69
CA THR A 422 -21.78 -43.01 -6.65
C THR A 422 -21.72 -42.41 -5.25
N CYS A 423 -22.35 -43.07 -4.27
CA CYS A 423 -22.13 -42.80 -2.85
C CYS A 423 -21.09 -43.81 -2.33
N GLY A 424 -19.82 -43.41 -2.29
CA GLY A 424 -18.69 -44.30 -2.01
C GLY A 424 -18.21 -45.07 -3.24
N SER A 425 -17.15 -45.87 -3.07
CA SER A 425 -16.60 -46.77 -4.09
C SER A 425 -16.17 -48.10 -3.48
N SER A 426 -15.84 -49.08 -4.31
CA SER A 426 -15.41 -50.41 -3.85
C SER A 426 -14.07 -50.38 -3.10
N SER A 427 -13.16 -49.45 -3.46
CA SER A 427 -11.92 -49.20 -2.71
C SER A 427 -12.11 -48.28 -1.50
N HIS A 428 -13.22 -47.55 -1.42
CA HIS A 428 -13.55 -46.63 -0.32
C HIS A 428 -15.03 -46.76 0.11
N PRO A 429 -15.42 -47.93 0.67
CA PRO A 429 -16.79 -48.18 1.07
C PRO A 429 -17.15 -47.43 2.35
N TRP A 430 -18.41 -47.03 2.46
CA TRP A 430 -18.92 -46.56 3.74
C TRP A 430 -18.93 -47.71 4.74
N SER A 431 -18.52 -47.40 5.98
CA SER A 431 -18.48 -48.39 7.04
C SER A 431 -19.88 -48.79 7.57
N GLY A 432 -20.92 -48.08 7.10
CA GLY A 432 -22.36 -48.25 7.38
C GLY A 432 -23.15 -47.00 6.97
N GLY A 433 -24.49 -47.03 7.14
CA GLY A 433 -25.36 -45.87 6.90
C GLY A 433 -26.67 -45.99 7.68
N ALA A 434 -27.24 -44.86 8.10
CA ALA A 434 -28.53 -44.78 8.78
C ALA A 434 -29.49 -43.91 7.96
N THR A 435 -30.55 -44.51 7.45
CA THR A 435 -31.61 -43.81 6.73
C THR A 435 -32.95 -44.09 7.42
N GLN A 436 -33.88 -43.16 7.35
CA GLN A 436 -35.24 -43.37 7.88
C GLN A 436 -36.00 -44.44 7.09
N VAL A 437 -35.68 -44.60 5.80
CA VAL A 437 -36.24 -45.59 4.86
C VAL A 437 -35.15 -46.11 3.92
N ALA A 438 -35.35 -47.29 3.32
CA ALA A 438 -34.40 -47.88 2.37
C ALA A 438 -34.22 -47.02 1.09
N PHE A 439 -33.11 -47.21 0.37
CA PHE A 439 -32.90 -46.56 -0.93
C PHE A 439 -33.98 -46.97 -1.94
N THR A 440 -34.48 -45.99 -2.69
CA THR A 440 -35.47 -46.23 -3.75
C THR A 440 -34.76 -46.63 -5.04
N VAL A 441 -35.14 -47.77 -5.61
CA VAL A 441 -34.67 -48.23 -6.93
C VAL A 441 -35.68 -47.77 -8.00
N THR A 442 -35.19 -47.17 -9.09
CA THR A 442 -36.04 -46.80 -10.24
C THR A 442 -36.69 -48.06 -10.83
N SER A 443 -38.02 -48.15 -10.71
CA SER A 443 -38.80 -49.31 -11.18
C SER A 443 -39.84 -48.97 -12.25
N ASP A 444 -39.73 -47.81 -12.88
CA ASP A 444 -40.58 -47.42 -14.01
C ASP A 444 -40.28 -48.30 -15.23
N ILE A 445 -41.32 -48.85 -15.87
CA ILE A 445 -41.18 -49.67 -17.08
C ILE A 445 -40.54 -48.89 -18.23
N ARG A 446 -40.72 -47.56 -18.29
CA ARG A 446 -40.13 -46.68 -19.30
C ARG A 446 -38.62 -46.48 -19.11
N ALA A 447 -38.09 -46.85 -17.95
CA ALA A 447 -36.67 -46.81 -17.63
C ALA A 447 -35.99 -48.18 -17.77
N LYS A 448 -36.70 -49.20 -18.29
CA LYS A 448 -36.24 -50.59 -18.42
C LYS A 448 -36.48 -51.10 -19.83
N GLN A 449 -35.69 -52.08 -20.25
CA GLN A 449 -35.81 -52.77 -21.53
C GLN A 449 -35.69 -54.29 -21.28
N ASP A 450 -36.17 -55.11 -22.22
CA ASP A 450 -36.01 -56.57 -22.22
C ASP A 450 -36.54 -57.22 -20.93
N VAL A 451 -37.77 -56.86 -20.55
CA VAL A 451 -38.40 -57.29 -19.31
C VAL A 451 -38.95 -58.71 -19.45
N GLU A 452 -38.26 -59.68 -18.85
CA GLU A 452 -38.59 -61.10 -18.90
C GLU A 452 -38.58 -61.75 -17.50
N ALA A 453 -39.18 -62.94 -17.38
CA ALA A 453 -39.11 -63.75 -16.16
C ALA A 453 -37.72 -64.42 -16.04
N PRO A 454 -37.20 -64.63 -14.81
CA PRO A 454 -35.94 -65.35 -14.64
C PRO A 454 -36.05 -66.80 -15.12
N THR A 455 -35.00 -67.30 -15.77
CA THR A 455 -34.94 -68.67 -16.27
C THR A 455 -34.81 -69.67 -15.12
N ASP A 456 -35.17 -70.93 -15.36
CA ASP A 456 -35.02 -71.98 -14.34
C ASP A 456 -33.57 -72.16 -13.91
N GLN A 457 -32.60 -72.04 -14.82
CA GLN A 457 -31.17 -72.11 -14.50
C GLN A 457 -30.73 -71.00 -13.53
N ILE A 458 -31.25 -69.77 -13.70
CA ILE A 458 -30.98 -68.67 -12.77
C ILE A 458 -31.55 -68.99 -11.38
N LEU A 459 -32.79 -69.50 -11.35
CA LEU A 459 -33.47 -69.84 -10.11
C LEU A 459 -32.81 -71.02 -9.39
N ASP A 460 -32.32 -72.03 -10.12
CA ASP A 460 -31.57 -73.16 -9.58
C ASP A 460 -30.24 -72.69 -8.95
N ALA A 461 -29.52 -71.79 -9.62
CA ALA A 461 -28.26 -71.25 -9.11
C ALA A 461 -28.40 -70.46 -7.79
N VAL A 462 -29.42 -69.59 -7.67
CA VAL A 462 -29.65 -68.82 -6.43
C VAL A 462 -30.21 -69.66 -5.29
N GLU A 463 -30.94 -70.73 -5.62
CA GLU A 463 -31.43 -71.70 -4.66
C GLU A 463 -30.25 -72.46 -4.03
N GLU A 464 -29.33 -72.95 -4.89
CA GLU A 464 -28.11 -73.64 -4.49
C GLU A 464 -27.19 -72.77 -3.63
N THR A 465 -27.17 -71.45 -3.88
CA THR A 465 -26.32 -70.52 -3.14
C THR A 465 -26.82 -70.31 -1.70
N GLY A 466 -26.13 -70.89 -0.71
CA GLY A 466 -26.48 -70.79 0.71
C GLY A 466 -26.38 -69.38 1.30
N ILE A 467 -27.22 -69.08 2.31
CA ILE A 467 -27.02 -67.93 3.20
C ILE A 467 -26.03 -68.34 4.30
N VAL A 468 -25.02 -67.52 4.52
CA VAL A 468 -24.00 -67.72 5.56
C VAL A 468 -23.99 -66.56 6.54
N THR A 469 -23.40 -66.78 7.71
CA THR A 469 -23.07 -65.70 8.65
C THR A 469 -21.57 -65.43 8.63
N TYR A 470 -21.18 -64.16 8.68
CA TYR A 470 -19.79 -63.73 8.62
C TYR A 470 -19.53 -62.51 9.51
N ARG A 471 -18.27 -62.30 9.89
CA ARG A 471 -17.81 -61.03 10.50
C ARG A 471 -16.93 -60.33 9.47
N LEU A 472 -16.99 -59.00 9.42
CA LEU A 472 -16.12 -58.22 8.53
C LEU A 472 -14.70 -58.17 9.11
N ILE A 473 -13.68 -58.42 8.28
CA ILE A 473 -12.27 -58.50 8.71
C ILE A 473 -11.86 -57.22 9.45
N ASN A 474 -12.08 -56.04 8.84
CA ASN A 474 -11.77 -54.75 9.46
C ASN A 474 -12.49 -54.53 10.80
N ARG A 475 -13.70 -55.06 10.97
CA ARG A 475 -14.43 -54.96 12.26
C ARG A 475 -13.87 -55.89 13.31
N VAL A 476 -13.35 -57.05 12.91
CA VAL A 476 -12.64 -57.96 13.81
C VAL A 476 -11.31 -57.34 14.24
N GLU A 477 -10.59 -56.69 13.33
CA GLU A 477 -9.38 -55.94 13.64
C GLU A 477 -9.66 -54.77 14.61
N ASP A 478 -10.71 -53.98 14.36
CA ASP A 478 -11.09 -52.83 15.20
C ASP A 478 -11.62 -53.24 16.59
N LYS A 479 -12.45 -54.29 16.66
CA LYS A 479 -13.31 -54.59 17.83
C LYS A 479 -13.02 -55.95 18.48
N GLY A 480 -12.13 -56.75 17.91
CA GLY A 480 -11.86 -58.12 18.36
C GLY A 480 -13.14 -58.96 18.42
N ASP A 481 -13.32 -59.65 19.54
CA ASP A 481 -14.47 -60.53 19.77
C ASP A 481 -15.83 -59.81 19.80
N ASN A 482 -15.83 -58.48 19.97
CA ASN A 482 -17.06 -57.68 19.96
C ASN A 482 -17.56 -57.36 18.54
N ALA A 483 -16.85 -57.80 17.49
CA ALA A 483 -17.30 -57.66 16.11
C ALA A 483 -18.59 -58.46 15.87
N ARG A 484 -19.60 -57.81 15.29
CA ARG A 484 -20.93 -58.41 15.07
C ARG A 484 -20.89 -59.42 13.93
N HIS A 485 -21.69 -60.48 14.07
CA HIS A 485 -22.02 -61.36 12.95
C HIS A 485 -23.10 -60.72 12.07
N HIS A 486 -22.83 -60.71 10.77
CA HIS A 486 -23.72 -60.33 9.69
C HIS A 486 -24.20 -61.59 8.95
N ALA A 487 -25.24 -61.49 8.14
CA ALA A 487 -25.77 -62.57 7.32
C ALA A 487 -25.88 -62.15 5.86
N GLY A 488 -25.57 -63.05 4.94
CA GLY A 488 -25.60 -62.77 3.50
C GLY A 488 -25.05 -63.95 2.69
N VAL A 489 -24.42 -63.65 1.57
CA VAL A 489 -23.83 -64.64 0.65
C VAL A 489 -22.36 -64.35 0.41
N ILE A 490 -21.60 -65.38 0.02
CA ILE A 490 -20.23 -65.23 -0.46
C ILE A 490 -20.26 -65.13 -1.98
N ALA A 491 -19.61 -64.11 -2.52
CA ALA A 491 -19.68 -63.78 -3.94
C ALA A 491 -19.10 -64.89 -4.84
N GLN A 492 -18.00 -65.51 -4.43
CA GLN A 492 -17.37 -66.62 -5.15
C GLN A 492 -18.25 -67.88 -5.13
N GLN A 493 -18.95 -68.15 -4.03
CA GLN A 493 -19.91 -69.27 -3.97
C GLN A 493 -21.06 -69.04 -4.95
N LEU A 494 -21.53 -67.79 -5.07
CA LEU A 494 -22.54 -67.41 -6.03
C LEU A 494 -22.04 -67.61 -7.46
N GLU A 495 -20.84 -67.14 -7.79
CA GLU A 495 -20.18 -67.34 -9.09
C GLU A 495 -20.14 -68.82 -9.48
N GLU A 496 -19.63 -69.68 -8.59
CA GLU A 496 -19.55 -71.12 -8.83
C GLU A 496 -20.93 -71.78 -9.04
N CYS A 497 -21.96 -71.39 -8.29
CA CYS A 497 -23.31 -71.94 -8.45
C CYS A 497 -23.91 -71.55 -9.81
N PHE A 498 -23.69 -70.31 -10.25
CA PHE A 498 -24.16 -69.83 -11.55
C PHE A 498 -23.47 -70.58 -12.70
N GLU A 499 -22.15 -70.75 -12.63
CA GLU A 499 -21.39 -71.49 -13.62
C GLU A 499 -21.83 -72.97 -13.73
N ARG A 500 -22.07 -73.64 -12.58
CA ARG A 500 -22.58 -75.02 -12.55
C ARG A 500 -23.94 -75.17 -13.22
N ASN A 501 -24.78 -74.15 -13.16
CA ASN A 501 -26.10 -74.14 -13.79
C ASN A 501 -26.07 -73.59 -15.23
N GLY A 502 -24.88 -73.30 -15.77
CA GLY A 502 -24.69 -72.84 -17.15
C GLY A 502 -25.13 -71.39 -17.39
N VAL A 503 -25.11 -70.56 -16.35
CA VAL A 503 -25.45 -69.13 -16.42
C VAL A 503 -24.19 -68.30 -16.17
N ASP A 504 -23.92 -67.34 -17.04
CA ASP A 504 -22.85 -66.36 -16.83
C ASP A 504 -23.27 -65.36 -15.72
N PRO A 505 -22.62 -65.38 -14.54
CA PRO A 505 -23.03 -64.57 -13.41
C PRO A 505 -22.84 -63.07 -13.63
N PHE A 506 -21.90 -62.65 -14.49
CA PHE A 506 -21.58 -61.24 -14.74
C PHE A 506 -22.47 -60.58 -15.79
N LYS A 507 -23.31 -61.36 -16.48
CA LYS A 507 -24.40 -60.82 -17.32
C LYS A 507 -25.61 -60.37 -16.49
N LEU A 508 -25.68 -60.77 -15.23
CA LEU A 508 -26.70 -60.33 -14.30
C LEU A 508 -26.14 -59.25 -13.39
N GLY A 509 -26.95 -58.24 -13.08
CA GLY A 509 -26.60 -57.21 -12.10
C GLY A 509 -26.33 -57.75 -10.69
N VAL A 510 -26.63 -59.01 -10.39
CA VAL A 510 -26.51 -59.55 -9.03
C VAL A 510 -25.05 -59.62 -8.56
N LEU A 511 -24.13 -60.06 -9.42
CA LEU A 511 -22.71 -60.21 -9.12
C LEU A 511 -21.91 -59.16 -9.87
N GLY A 512 -21.06 -58.42 -9.15
CA GLY A 512 -20.11 -57.49 -9.73
C GLY A 512 -18.69 -57.84 -9.30
N LYS A 513 -17.73 -57.55 -10.17
CA LYS A 513 -16.31 -57.57 -9.86
C LYS A 513 -15.72 -56.23 -10.27
N ASP A 514 -15.20 -55.50 -9.29
CA ASP A 514 -14.50 -54.24 -9.54
C ASP A 514 -13.00 -54.50 -9.41
N VAL A 515 -12.23 -54.03 -10.39
CA VAL A 515 -10.76 -54.11 -10.42
C VAL A 515 -10.24 -52.68 -10.50
N TRP A 516 -9.21 -52.36 -9.71
CA TRP A 516 -8.53 -51.08 -9.76
C TRP A 516 -7.02 -51.26 -9.77
N GLU A 517 -6.35 -50.33 -10.47
CA GLU A 517 -4.90 -50.29 -10.55
C GLU A 517 -4.28 -49.64 -9.30
N ALA A 518 -2.99 -49.91 -9.09
CA ALA A 518 -2.23 -49.27 -8.04
C ALA A 518 -2.16 -47.76 -8.30
N LYS A 519 -2.24 -46.97 -7.22
CA LYS A 519 -2.07 -45.53 -7.23
C LYS A 519 -1.02 -45.16 -6.21
N GLU A 520 0.02 -44.48 -6.66
CA GLU A 520 1.05 -43.94 -5.77
C GLU A 520 0.46 -42.89 -4.82
N ALA A 521 1.09 -42.75 -3.66
CA ALA A 521 0.75 -41.70 -2.71
C ALA A 521 0.95 -40.33 -3.37
N VAL A 522 -0.04 -39.46 -3.22
CA VAL A 522 0.03 -38.07 -3.69
C VAL A 522 0.42 -37.20 -2.51
N TYR A 523 1.51 -36.46 -2.65
CA TYR A 523 1.97 -35.47 -1.69
C TYR A 523 1.80 -34.08 -2.29
N ASP A 524 1.61 -33.08 -1.44
CA ASP A 524 1.76 -31.68 -1.85
C ASP A 524 3.24 -31.27 -1.93
N ASP A 525 3.48 -30.04 -2.37
CA ASP A 525 4.83 -29.47 -2.52
C ASP A 525 5.57 -29.35 -1.17
N ASP A 526 4.85 -29.37 -0.04
CA ASP A 526 5.38 -29.31 1.32
C ASP A 526 5.62 -30.70 1.95
N GLY A 527 5.34 -31.78 1.20
CA GLY A 527 5.53 -33.16 1.64
C GLY A 527 4.39 -33.70 2.53
N THR A 528 3.26 -33.01 2.63
CA THR A 528 2.05 -33.51 3.30
C THR A 528 1.34 -34.52 2.43
N LEU A 529 0.96 -35.66 3.01
CA LEU A 529 0.21 -36.70 2.32
C LEU A 529 -1.21 -36.21 1.99
N LEU A 530 -1.52 -36.01 0.71
CA LEU A 530 -2.86 -35.64 0.22
C LEU A 530 -3.72 -36.87 -0.01
N GLU A 531 -3.16 -37.90 -0.64
CA GLU A 531 -3.85 -39.17 -0.89
C GLU A 531 -2.90 -40.33 -0.57
N PRO A 532 -3.30 -41.30 0.27
CA PRO A 532 -2.47 -42.46 0.54
C PRO A 532 -2.30 -43.31 -0.72
N ALA A 533 -1.17 -44.02 -0.79
CA ALA A 533 -0.98 -45.02 -1.82
C ALA A 533 -2.10 -46.08 -1.71
N LEU A 534 -2.63 -46.47 -2.87
CA LEU A 534 -3.62 -47.52 -3.01
C LEU A 534 -2.98 -48.66 -3.80
N GLU A 535 -2.91 -49.85 -3.20
CA GLU A 535 -2.44 -51.04 -3.92
C GLU A 535 -3.47 -51.47 -4.98
N ALA A 536 -2.98 -52.05 -6.09
CA ALA A 536 -3.83 -52.67 -7.08
C ALA A 536 -4.65 -53.78 -6.43
N GLY A 537 -5.92 -53.90 -6.80
CA GLY A 537 -6.81 -54.86 -6.15
C GLY A 537 -8.06 -55.13 -6.96
N ASP A 538 -8.75 -56.19 -6.54
CA ASP A 538 -10.10 -56.46 -6.97
C ASP A 538 -10.99 -56.80 -5.77
N ILE A 539 -12.29 -56.58 -5.94
CA ILE A 539 -13.27 -57.03 -4.97
C ILE A 539 -14.55 -57.47 -5.68
N TYR A 540 -15.13 -58.55 -5.17
CA TYR A 540 -16.43 -59.01 -5.59
C TYR A 540 -17.51 -58.38 -4.73
N ASN A 541 -18.58 -57.92 -5.38
CA ASN A 541 -19.73 -57.29 -4.76
C ASN A 541 -21.01 -58.05 -5.15
N VAL A 542 -21.90 -58.25 -4.18
CA VAL A 542 -23.23 -58.81 -4.45
C VAL A 542 -24.30 -57.77 -4.17
N ARG A 543 -25.15 -57.49 -5.17
CA ARG A 543 -26.37 -56.69 -5.00
C ARG A 543 -27.41 -57.53 -4.25
N LEU A 544 -27.29 -57.56 -2.93
CA LEU A 544 -28.04 -58.48 -2.06
C LEU A 544 -29.57 -58.38 -2.25
N THR A 545 -30.11 -57.20 -2.53
CA THR A 545 -31.55 -57.03 -2.80
C THR A 545 -32.00 -57.74 -4.07
N GLU A 546 -31.18 -57.75 -5.12
CA GLU A 546 -31.49 -58.49 -6.36
C GLU A 546 -31.36 -59.99 -6.14
N PHE A 547 -30.32 -60.42 -5.42
CA PHE A 547 -30.17 -61.83 -5.03
C PHE A 547 -31.37 -62.33 -4.22
N LEU A 548 -31.80 -61.57 -3.21
CA LEU A 548 -32.95 -61.93 -2.38
C LEU A 548 -34.26 -61.93 -3.19
N ALA A 549 -34.42 -61.04 -4.17
CA ALA A 549 -35.58 -61.05 -5.06
C ALA A 549 -35.63 -62.33 -5.93
N LEU A 550 -34.49 -62.73 -6.51
CA LEU A 550 -34.38 -63.99 -7.25
C LEU A 550 -34.60 -65.20 -6.34
N LYS A 551 -34.09 -65.16 -5.11
CA LYS A 551 -34.29 -66.23 -4.12
C LYS A 551 -35.77 -66.37 -3.73
N CYS A 552 -36.51 -65.25 -3.60
CA CYS A 552 -37.96 -65.28 -3.40
C CYS A 552 -38.70 -65.86 -4.61
N ALA A 553 -38.25 -65.55 -5.84
CA ALA A 553 -38.80 -66.14 -7.05
C ALA A 553 -38.55 -67.66 -7.11
N ALA A 554 -37.35 -68.12 -6.74
CA ALA A 554 -37.02 -69.54 -6.66
C ALA A 554 -37.88 -70.27 -5.62
N LEU A 555 -38.05 -69.68 -4.42
CA LEU A 555 -38.95 -70.20 -3.39
C LEU A 555 -40.40 -70.30 -3.90
N SER A 556 -40.89 -69.28 -4.61
CA SER A 556 -42.24 -69.27 -5.18
C SER A 556 -42.42 -70.37 -6.24
N ARG A 557 -41.42 -70.58 -7.10
CA ARG A 557 -41.40 -71.67 -8.08
C ARG A 557 -41.44 -73.03 -7.39
N ASN A 558 -40.66 -73.22 -6.33
CA ASN A 558 -40.59 -74.48 -5.62
C ASN A 558 -41.88 -74.79 -4.86
N LEU A 559 -42.49 -73.78 -4.26
CA LEU A 559 -43.82 -73.91 -3.64
C LEU A 559 -44.84 -74.37 -4.68
N LYS A 560 -44.89 -73.73 -5.85
CA LYS A 560 -45.78 -74.14 -6.94
C LYS A 560 -45.56 -75.60 -7.37
N ARG A 561 -44.30 -76.01 -7.53
CA ARG A 561 -43.94 -77.41 -7.86
C ARG A 561 -44.37 -78.38 -6.75
N LEU A 562 -44.28 -77.98 -5.49
CA LEU A 562 -44.75 -78.79 -4.36
C LEU A 562 -46.27 -78.92 -4.35
N GLU A 563 -47.00 -77.83 -4.58
CA GLU A 563 -48.47 -77.82 -4.68
C GLU A 563 -48.96 -78.71 -5.83
N GLU A 564 -48.33 -78.62 -7.01
CA GLU A 564 -48.63 -79.48 -8.16
C GLU A 564 -48.41 -80.96 -7.84
N ARG A 565 -47.31 -81.29 -7.14
CA ARG A 565 -47.03 -82.66 -6.69
C ARG A 565 -48.01 -83.14 -5.62
N LEU A 566 -48.40 -82.27 -4.70
CA LEU A 566 -49.37 -82.59 -3.65
C LEU A 566 -50.74 -82.86 -4.25
N ALA A 567 -51.23 -81.99 -5.14
CA ALA A 567 -52.49 -82.20 -5.87
C ALA A 567 -52.48 -83.50 -6.69
N ALA A 568 -51.36 -83.86 -7.31
CA ALA A 568 -51.20 -85.13 -8.02
C ALA A 568 -51.20 -86.37 -7.09
N LEU A 569 -50.79 -86.21 -5.83
CA LEU A 569 -50.87 -87.26 -4.81
C LEU A 569 -52.26 -87.37 -4.19
N GLU A 570 -52.97 -86.26 -4.01
CA GLU A 570 -54.34 -86.21 -3.44
C GLU A 570 -55.42 -86.67 -4.43
N THR A 571 -55.10 -86.74 -5.72
CA THR A 571 -56.00 -87.24 -6.79
C THR A 571 -55.83 -88.74 -7.08
N LYS A 572 -54.91 -89.42 -6.38
CA LYS A 572 -54.80 -90.90 -6.35
C LYS A 572 -55.49 -91.45 -5.12
#